data_AF-A0A6N6S0I0-F1
#
_entry.id   AF-A0A6N6S0I0-F1
#
_cell.length_a   1.000
_cell.length_b   1.000
_cell.length_c   1.000
_cell.angle_alpha   90.00
_cell.angle_beta   90.00
_cell.angle_gamma   90.00
#
_symmetry.space_group_name_H-M   'P 1'
#
loop_
_entity.id
_entity.type
_entity.pdbx_description
1 polymer ?
#
loop_
_entity_poly.entity_id
_entity_poly.type
_entity_poly.pdbx_seq_one_letter_code
_entity_poly.pdbx_strand_id
1 'polypeptide(L)'
;HTRGFHEFNTTYLAAMRGVPVEVPVACGERKYLFTKESYLIIRKIKHSQSIREYFRSNTPLKERRNVLREFGRLAKNIHKAGVQQDAFSLDNFLVYDENGSKRIILIDFEMVSVHTKSLPEKLCFWYLAKLNREKGSFTNTERIRFLQSYIGSDFGRCKTIARRIEFMTVQIQKKNAKKSSKLCVRENKKFGVFKSAQFCGFYRRNYAREILEKALRTTEETGQDDILVNHLRILRLTQNSPPGFDYRSLKKLWINANALFTLKIDVPIPVGVFTRRFPNGRKEGFLISEMPDNCIPLSQCPDLLSDQRLLLSLTRLREQVSSFGVLNNNLSCQDILVQMQSGRFKCYLGNYYAVSINRLPGETNKTVNAQVVKNLLQTNNAQYCGNVKEMN
;
A
#
# COMPACT_ATOMS: atom_id res chain seq x y z
N HIS A 1 -18.11 23.95 -19.83
CA HIS A 1 -18.57 24.15 -18.45
C HIS A 1 -17.39 24.01 -17.49
N THR A 2 -17.42 24.65 -16.32
CA THR A 2 -16.39 24.46 -15.28
C THR A 2 -16.53 23.08 -14.63
N ARG A 3 -15.56 22.70 -13.80
CA ARG A 3 -15.63 21.47 -13.00
C ARG A 3 -16.81 21.48 -12.03
N GLY A 4 -17.06 22.60 -11.34
CA GLY A 4 -18.18 22.70 -10.40
C GLY A 4 -19.55 22.53 -11.07
N PHE A 5 -19.74 23.06 -12.28
CA PHE A 5 -21.00 22.86 -13.01
C PHE A 5 -21.15 21.42 -13.53
N HIS A 6 -20.05 20.79 -13.96
CA HIS A 6 -20.05 19.37 -14.30
C HIS A 6 -20.48 18.52 -13.09
N GLU A 7 -19.86 18.75 -11.93
CA GLU A 7 -20.16 18.07 -10.68
C GLU A 7 -21.62 18.29 -10.22
N PHE A 8 -22.12 19.52 -10.35
CA PHE A 8 -23.53 19.83 -10.10
C PHE A 8 -24.45 18.93 -10.92
N ASN A 9 -24.30 18.94 -12.25
CA ASN A 9 -25.17 18.18 -13.14
C ASN A 9 -25.04 16.66 -12.93
N THR A 10 -23.83 16.14 -12.78
CA THR A 10 -23.63 14.69 -12.61
C THR A 10 -24.19 14.19 -11.29
N THR A 11 -24.15 14.99 -10.23
CA THR A 11 -24.76 14.62 -8.95
C THR A 11 -26.28 14.51 -9.07
N TYR A 12 -26.94 15.49 -9.72
CA TYR A 12 -28.38 15.42 -10.00
C TYR A 12 -28.75 14.21 -10.86
N LEU A 13 -28.00 13.96 -11.93
CA LEU A 13 -28.24 12.79 -12.80
C LEU A 13 -28.08 11.48 -12.04
N ALA A 14 -27.09 11.36 -11.15
CA ALA A 14 -26.91 10.18 -10.32
C ALA A 14 -28.06 10.02 -9.30
N ALA A 15 -28.51 11.11 -8.67
CA ALA A 15 -29.66 11.11 -7.78
C ALA A 15 -30.94 10.62 -8.49
N MET A 16 -31.21 11.15 -9.69
CA MET A 16 -32.35 10.72 -10.52
C MET A 16 -32.29 9.23 -10.92
N ARG A 17 -31.09 8.64 -10.92
CA ARG A 17 -30.88 7.21 -11.16
C ARG A 17 -30.95 6.37 -9.88
N GLY A 18 -31.38 6.96 -8.77
CA GLY A 18 -31.55 6.28 -7.49
C GLY A 18 -30.25 5.99 -6.75
N VAL A 19 -29.15 6.68 -7.08
CA VAL A 19 -27.92 6.61 -6.28
C VAL A 19 -28.07 7.55 -5.09
N PRO A 20 -27.90 7.07 -3.84
CA PRO A 20 -27.87 7.92 -2.66
C PRO A 20 -26.71 8.92 -2.75
N VAL A 21 -27.04 10.20 -2.86
CA VAL A 21 -26.12 11.35 -2.95
C VAL A 21 -26.77 12.55 -2.28
N GLU A 22 -25.97 13.48 -1.76
CA GLU A 22 -26.47 14.80 -1.37
C GLU A 22 -26.41 15.70 -2.60
N VAL A 23 -27.57 16.13 -3.11
CA VAL A 23 -27.61 17.03 -4.27
C VAL A 23 -27.10 18.42 -3.87
N PRO A 24 -26.23 19.05 -4.68
CA PRO A 24 -25.78 20.40 -4.41
C PRO A 24 -26.97 21.38 -4.42
N VAL A 25 -27.03 22.27 -3.44
CA VAL A 25 -28.11 23.27 -3.32
C VAL A 25 -27.92 24.45 -4.26
N ALA A 26 -26.67 24.72 -4.64
CA ALA A 26 -26.33 25.80 -5.56
C ALA A 26 -24.97 25.56 -6.23
N CYS A 27 -24.82 26.10 -7.44
CA CYS A 27 -23.57 26.20 -8.16
C CYS A 27 -23.41 27.62 -8.70
N GLY A 28 -22.22 28.21 -8.54
CA GLY A 28 -21.86 29.51 -9.11
C GLY A 28 -20.59 29.40 -9.95
N GLU A 29 -20.54 30.09 -11.08
CA GLU A 29 -19.33 30.23 -11.89
C GLU A 29 -18.91 31.70 -11.93
N ARG A 30 -17.64 31.99 -11.66
CA ARG A 30 -17.05 33.32 -11.88
C ARG A 30 -16.06 33.23 -13.02
N LYS A 31 -16.27 34.04 -14.06
CA LYS A 31 -15.39 34.11 -15.23
C LYS A 31 -14.49 35.33 -15.13
N TYR A 32 -13.20 35.14 -15.35
CA TYR A 32 -12.25 36.19 -15.67
C TYR A 32 -11.81 36.03 -17.13
N LEU A 33 -11.07 37.01 -17.67
CA LEU A 33 -10.60 37.02 -19.07
C LEU A 33 -9.91 35.71 -19.51
N PHE A 34 -9.18 35.04 -18.62
CA PHE A 34 -8.46 33.79 -18.92
C PHE A 34 -8.70 32.63 -17.94
N THR A 35 -9.41 32.85 -16.84
CA THR A 35 -9.64 31.83 -15.81
C THR A 35 -11.12 31.72 -15.46
N LYS A 36 -11.53 30.55 -14.99
CA LYS A 36 -12.89 30.30 -14.51
C LYS A 36 -12.81 29.67 -13.14
N GLU A 37 -13.47 30.27 -12.19
CA GLU A 37 -13.69 29.72 -10.85
C GLU A 37 -15.11 29.15 -10.78
N SER A 38 -15.28 28.10 -10.00
CA SER A 38 -16.58 27.50 -9.76
C SER A 38 -16.73 27.16 -8.29
N TYR A 39 -17.88 27.48 -7.73
CA TYR A 39 -18.26 27.23 -6.36
C TYR A 39 -19.44 26.28 -6.35
N LEU A 40 -19.36 25.25 -5.52
CA LEU A 40 -20.41 24.26 -5.33
C LEU A 40 -20.80 24.27 -3.86
N ILE A 41 -22.09 24.49 -3.59
CA ILE A 41 -22.62 24.49 -2.23
C ILE A 41 -23.39 23.19 -2.06
N ILE A 42 -22.92 22.34 -1.15
CA ILE A 42 -23.53 21.05 -0.82
C ILE A 42 -23.82 21.05 0.68
N ARG A 43 -24.98 20.51 1.07
CA ARG A 43 -25.30 20.36 2.49
C ARG A 43 -24.29 19.41 3.14
N LYS A 44 -23.77 19.82 4.31
CA LYS A 44 -22.92 18.94 5.11
C LYS A 44 -23.75 17.81 5.70
N ILE A 45 -23.35 16.57 5.44
CA ILE A 45 -23.91 15.38 6.07
C ILE A 45 -23.39 15.34 7.51
N LYS A 46 -24.30 15.48 8.49
CA LYS A 46 -23.93 15.50 9.91
C LYS A 46 -23.67 14.08 10.42
N HIS A 47 -22.83 13.97 11.44
CA HIS A 47 -22.49 12.68 12.10
C HIS A 47 -22.05 11.58 11.13
N SER A 48 -21.41 11.97 10.03
CA SER A 48 -20.89 11.06 9.03
C SER A 48 -19.39 10.85 9.16
N GLN A 49 -18.91 9.68 8.76
CA GLN A 49 -17.49 9.38 8.59
C GLN A 49 -17.30 8.56 7.32
N SER A 50 -16.10 8.60 6.73
CA SER A 50 -15.82 7.78 5.55
C SER A 50 -15.93 6.28 5.86
N ILE A 51 -16.19 5.46 4.84
CA ILE A 51 -16.14 3.99 4.98
C ILE A 51 -14.76 3.56 5.52
N ARG A 52 -13.68 4.22 5.10
CA ARG A 52 -12.33 3.92 5.59
C ARG A 52 -12.21 4.11 7.10
N GLU A 53 -12.66 5.25 7.61
CA GLU A 53 -12.64 5.57 9.04
C GLU A 53 -13.56 4.64 9.82
N TYR A 54 -14.78 4.43 9.34
CA TYR A 54 -15.78 3.57 9.94
C TYR A 54 -15.29 2.12 10.16
N PHE A 55 -14.49 1.58 9.23
CA PHE A 55 -13.92 0.25 9.37
C PHE A 55 -12.61 0.19 10.15
N ARG A 56 -11.99 1.34 10.46
CA ARG A 56 -10.84 1.44 11.38
C ARG A 56 -11.26 1.61 12.83
N SER A 57 -12.47 2.09 13.11
CA SER A 57 -13.00 2.20 14.47
C SER A 57 -13.38 0.85 15.08
N ASN A 58 -13.55 0.83 16.41
CA ASN A 58 -14.01 -0.32 17.20
C ASN A 58 -15.52 -0.58 17.04
N THR A 59 -15.98 -0.69 15.78
CA THR A 59 -17.38 -0.91 15.44
C THR A 59 -17.79 -2.35 15.74
N PRO A 60 -18.95 -2.61 16.38
CA PRO A 60 -19.45 -3.95 16.65
C PRO A 60 -19.52 -4.84 15.40
N LEU A 61 -19.16 -6.12 15.53
CA LEU A 61 -19.07 -7.06 14.40
C LEU A 61 -20.38 -7.18 13.60
N LYS A 62 -21.54 -7.15 14.28
CA LYS A 62 -22.86 -7.22 13.61
C LYS A 62 -23.08 -6.01 12.70
N GLU A 63 -22.76 -4.83 13.21
CA GLU A 63 -22.93 -3.57 12.49
C GLU A 63 -21.96 -3.45 11.31
N ARG A 64 -20.69 -3.82 11.52
CA ARG A 64 -19.70 -3.93 10.43
C ARG A 64 -20.19 -4.83 9.29
N ARG A 65 -20.78 -5.98 9.62
CA ARG A 65 -21.34 -6.92 8.63
C ARG A 65 -22.51 -6.30 7.87
N ASN A 66 -23.36 -5.52 8.52
CA ASN A 66 -24.51 -4.87 7.89
C ASN A 66 -24.06 -3.78 6.92
N VAL A 67 -23.14 -2.91 7.35
CA VAL A 67 -22.57 -1.86 6.48
C VAL A 67 -21.84 -2.47 5.28
N LEU A 68 -21.09 -3.57 5.43
CA LEU A 68 -20.46 -4.24 4.29
C LEU A 68 -21.48 -4.76 3.26
N ARG A 69 -22.63 -5.25 3.72
CA ARG A 69 -23.69 -5.75 2.83
C ARG A 69 -24.35 -4.59 2.10
N GLU A 70 -24.68 -3.52 2.82
CA GLU A 70 -25.23 -2.30 2.24
C GLU A 70 -24.26 -1.70 1.21
N PHE A 71 -22.97 -1.65 1.53
CA PHE A 71 -21.95 -1.14 0.62
C PHE A 71 -21.85 -1.98 -0.66
N GLY A 72 -21.88 -3.32 -0.54
CA GLY A 72 -21.90 -4.21 -1.71
C GLY A 72 -23.13 -3.98 -2.61
N ARG A 73 -24.31 -3.79 -2.00
CA ARG A 73 -25.55 -3.47 -2.74
C ARG A 73 -25.48 -2.09 -3.38
N LEU A 74 -25.00 -1.08 -2.67
CA LEU A 74 -24.83 0.27 -3.19
C LEU A 74 -23.88 0.28 -4.39
N ALA A 75 -22.71 -0.35 -4.28
CA ALA A 75 -21.77 -0.46 -5.40
C ALA A 75 -22.41 -1.15 -6.63
N LYS A 76 -23.24 -2.18 -6.43
CA LYS A 76 -24.01 -2.81 -7.51
C LYS A 76 -24.99 -1.82 -8.14
N ASN A 77 -25.73 -1.07 -7.32
CA ASN A 77 -26.72 -0.12 -7.77
C ASN A 77 -26.10 1.03 -8.56
N ILE A 78 -24.97 1.59 -8.09
CA ILE A 78 -24.18 2.60 -8.81
C ILE A 78 -23.80 2.10 -10.21
N HIS A 79 -23.23 0.90 -10.29
CA HIS A 79 -22.82 0.33 -11.58
C HIS A 79 -24.01 0.00 -12.49
N LYS A 80 -25.13 -0.49 -11.93
CA LYS A 80 -26.38 -0.73 -12.68
C LYS A 80 -27.01 0.56 -13.20
N ALA A 81 -26.93 1.64 -12.44
CA ALA A 81 -27.40 2.98 -12.79
C ALA A 81 -26.60 3.63 -13.93
N GLY A 82 -25.44 3.04 -14.30
CA GLY A 82 -24.53 3.60 -15.30
C GLY A 82 -23.62 4.68 -14.73
N VAL A 83 -23.49 4.80 -13.40
CA VAL A 83 -22.65 5.84 -12.78
C VAL A 83 -21.20 5.35 -12.72
N GLN A 84 -20.35 5.98 -13.52
CA GLN A 84 -18.91 5.76 -13.57
C GLN A 84 -18.21 6.79 -12.68
N GLN A 85 -17.55 6.34 -11.62
CA GLN A 85 -16.77 7.23 -10.74
C GLN A 85 -15.29 6.86 -10.76
N ASP A 86 -14.46 7.67 -11.41
CA ASP A 86 -13.04 7.37 -11.54
C ASP A 86 -12.29 7.44 -10.20
N ALA A 87 -12.85 8.14 -9.21
CA ALA A 87 -12.35 8.19 -7.83
C ALA A 87 -12.97 7.13 -6.90
N PHE A 88 -13.44 5.98 -7.42
CA PHE A 88 -14.05 4.89 -6.63
C PHE A 88 -13.10 4.35 -5.53
N SER A 89 -13.19 4.93 -4.34
CA SER A 89 -12.34 4.69 -3.17
C SER A 89 -13.18 4.74 -1.91
N LEU A 90 -12.70 4.15 -0.81
CA LEU A 90 -13.44 4.11 0.46
C LEU A 90 -13.67 5.51 1.07
N ASP A 91 -12.88 6.49 0.68
CA ASP A 91 -12.95 7.86 1.18
C ASP A 91 -14.10 8.65 0.54
N ASN A 92 -14.59 8.18 -0.62
CA ASN A 92 -15.69 8.82 -1.37
C ASN A 92 -17.07 8.22 -1.02
N PHE A 93 -17.15 7.44 0.06
CA PHE A 93 -18.40 6.93 0.61
C PHE A 93 -18.47 7.29 2.09
N LEU A 94 -19.58 7.89 2.50
CA LEU A 94 -19.82 8.23 3.89
C LEU A 94 -20.83 7.26 4.50
N VAL A 95 -20.55 6.82 5.73
CA VAL A 95 -21.50 6.15 6.61
C VAL A 95 -22.09 7.21 7.54
N TYR A 96 -23.41 7.26 7.65
CA TYR A 96 -24.13 8.18 8.53
C TYR A 96 -25.34 7.49 9.16
N ASP A 97 -25.86 8.08 10.24
CA ASP A 97 -27.08 7.61 10.91
C ASP A 97 -28.32 8.27 10.31
N GLU A 98 -29.31 7.45 9.98
CA GLU A 98 -30.64 7.87 9.57
C GLU A 98 -31.68 7.01 10.31
N ASN A 99 -32.50 7.63 11.16
CA ASN A 99 -33.56 6.95 11.91
C ASN A 99 -33.09 5.69 12.67
N GLY A 100 -31.91 5.76 13.31
CA GLY A 100 -31.31 4.65 14.05
C GLY A 100 -30.71 3.54 13.19
N SER A 101 -30.65 3.72 11.86
CA SER A 101 -30.01 2.80 10.92
C SER A 101 -28.80 3.46 10.25
N LYS A 102 -27.71 2.70 10.11
CA LYS A 102 -26.58 3.14 9.27
C LYS A 102 -27.00 3.15 7.81
N ARG A 103 -26.62 4.21 7.12
CA ARG A 103 -26.79 4.41 5.68
C ARG A 103 -25.47 4.75 5.04
N ILE A 104 -25.38 4.51 3.73
CA ILE A 104 -24.21 4.86 2.94
C ILE A 104 -24.60 5.79 1.81
N ILE A 105 -23.85 6.88 1.67
CA ILE A 105 -24.04 7.88 0.63
C ILE A 105 -22.74 8.08 -0.15
N LEU A 106 -22.86 8.29 -1.45
CA LEU A 106 -21.75 8.57 -2.33
C LEU A 106 -21.49 10.08 -2.38
N ILE A 107 -20.21 10.45 -2.32
CA ILE A 107 -19.76 11.85 -2.40
C ILE A 107 -18.66 12.00 -3.47
N ASP A 108 -18.24 13.24 -3.68
CA ASP A 108 -17.17 13.64 -4.61
C ASP A 108 -17.45 13.21 -6.06
N PHE A 109 -18.11 14.12 -6.77
CA PHE A 109 -18.59 13.93 -8.14
C PHE A 109 -17.69 14.62 -9.18
N GLU A 110 -16.51 15.12 -8.78
CA GLU A 110 -15.56 15.82 -9.68
C GLU A 110 -15.15 14.92 -10.86
N MET A 111 -14.98 13.62 -10.62
CA MET A 111 -14.57 12.62 -11.62
C MET A 111 -15.66 11.57 -11.89
N VAL A 112 -16.90 12.03 -12.04
CA VAL A 112 -18.06 11.17 -12.35
C VAL A 112 -18.58 11.40 -13.77
N SER A 113 -18.99 10.32 -14.44
CA SER A 113 -19.82 10.36 -15.64
C SER A 113 -21.01 9.42 -15.48
N VAL A 114 -22.16 9.79 -16.07
CA VAL A 114 -23.39 9.00 -15.99
C VAL A 114 -23.75 8.51 -17.39
N HIS A 115 -23.77 7.19 -17.55
CA HIS A 115 -24.10 6.51 -18.80
C HIS A 115 -25.58 6.19 -18.86
N THR A 116 -26.13 6.10 -20.08
CA THR A 116 -27.54 5.75 -20.27
C THR A 116 -27.84 4.32 -19.82
N LYS A 117 -26.93 3.40 -20.11
CA LYS A 117 -27.00 1.97 -19.76
C LYS A 117 -26.15 1.65 -18.53
N SER A 118 -26.34 0.45 -17.98
CA SER A 118 -25.47 -0.10 -16.95
C SER A 118 -24.01 -0.15 -17.42
N LEU A 119 -23.08 -0.04 -16.47
CA LEU A 119 -21.66 -0.12 -16.79
C LEU A 119 -21.30 -1.52 -17.33
N PRO A 120 -20.39 -1.60 -18.34
CA PRO A 120 -19.88 -2.88 -18.81
C PRO A 120 -19.22 -3.68 -17.68
N GLU A 121 -19.42 -5.00 -17.66
CA GLU A 121 -18.93 -5.87 -16.59
C GLU A 121 -17.41 -5.70 -16.31
N LYS A 122 -16.61 -5.57 -17.38
CA LYS A 122 -15.16 -5.35 -17.28
C LYS A 122 -14.83 -4.08 -16.49
N LEU A 123 -15.61 -3.01 -16.67
CA LEU A 123 -15.43 -1.75 -15.97
C LEU A 123 -15.87 -1.87 -14.50
N CYS A 124 -16.99 -2.55 -14.23
CA CYS A 124 -17.41 -2.90 -12.87
C CYS A 124 -16.31 -3.64 -12.11
N PHE A 125 -15.73 -4.69 -12.69
CA PHE A 125 -14.63 -5.42 -12.06
C PHE A 125 -13.37 -4.59 -11.87
N TRP A 126 -13.12 -3.61 -12.75
CA TRP A 126 -12.03 -2.67 -12.56
C TRP A 126 -12.24 -1.77 -11.34
N TYR A 127 -13.47 -1.27 -11.11
CA TYR A 127 -13.80 -0.50 -9.91
C TYR A 127 -13.77 -1.35 -8.63
N LEU A 128 -14.29 -2.58 -8.68
CA LEU A 128 -14.17 -3.50 -7.56
C LEU A 128 -12.70 -3.83 -7.25
N ALA A 129 -11.87 -4.00 -8.28
CA ALA A 129 -10.43 -4.18 -8.11
C ALA A 129 -9.75 -2.94 -7.54
N LYS A 130 -10.22 -1.73 -7.87
CA LYS A 130 -9.74 -0.49 -7.25
C LYS A 130 -9.98 -0.46 -5.74
N LEU A 131 -11.17 -0.83 -5.27
CA LEU A 131 -11.49 -0.96 -3.84
C LEU A 131 -10.66 -2.06 -3.19
N ASN A 132 -10.52 -3.19 -3.87
CA ASN A 132 -9.83 -4.38 -3.37
C ASN A 132 -8.33 -4.15 -3.08
N ARG A 133 -7.73 -3.05 -3.55
CA ARG A 133 -6.36 -2.64 -3.20
C ARG A 133 -6.19 -2.28 -1.73
N GLU A 134 -7.28 -1.96 -1.03
CA GLU A 134 -7.30 -1.59 0.39
C GLU A 134 -7.27 -2.82 1.32
N LYS A 135 -6.54 -3.89 0.95
CA LYS A 135 -6.53 -5.18 1.66
C LYS A 135 -6.18 -5.07 3.15
N GLY A 136 -5.38 -4.08 3.54
CA GLY A 136 -4.99 -3.87 4.95
C GLY A 136 -6.14 -3.43 5.86
N SER A 137 -7.29 -3.01 5.30
CA SER A 137 -8.45 -2.55 6.07
C SER A 137 -9.55 -3.60 6.23
N PHE A 138 -9.46 -4.74 5.52
CA PHE A 138 -10.51 -5.75 5.50
C PHE A 138 -9.97 -7.18 5.51
N THR A 139 -10.58 -8.04 6.29
CA THR A 139 -10.35 -9.48 6.25
C THR A 139 -10.88 -10.10 4.94
N ASN A 140 -10.38 -11.29 4.57
CA ASN A 140 -10.91 -12.03 3.40
C ASN A 140 -12.40 -12.34 3.56
N THR A 141 -12.86 -12.63 4.77
CA THR A 141 -14.28 -12.89 5.07
C THR A 141 -15.14 -11.64 4.84
N GLU A 142 -14.66 -10.45 5.21
CA GLU A 142 -15.35 -9.18 4.94
C GLU A 142 -15.41 -8.89 3.44
N ARG A 143 -14.30 -9.11 2.72
CA ARG A 143 -14.24 -8.95 1.26
C ARG A 143 -15.23 -9.86 0.54
N ILE A 144 -15.34 -11.13 0.94
CA ILE A 144 -16.32 -12.07 0.37
C ILE A 144 -17.75 -11.65 0.73
N ARG A 145 -18.02 -11.18 1.95
CA ARG A 145 -19.35 -10.69 2.36
C ARG A 145 -19.81 -9.49 1.54
N PHE A 146 -18.92 -8.54 1.28
CA PHE A 146 -19.16 -7.44 0.35
C PHE A 146 -19.49 -7.98 -1.04
N LEU A 147 -18.64 -8.88 -1.58
CA LEU A 147 -18.79 -9.40 -2.93
C LEU A 147 -20.09 -10.19 -3.13
N GLN A 148 -20.49 -11.01 -2.15
CA GLN A 148 -21.76 -11.73 -2.15
C GLN A 148 -22.95 -10.77 -2.24
N SER A 149 -22.88 -9.65 -1.51
CA SER A 149 -23.95 -8.64 -1.55
C SER A 149 -24.00 -7.90 -2.88
N TYR A 150 -22.84 -7.76 -3.54
CA TYR A 150 -22.73 -7.18 -4.87
C TYR A 150 -23.26 -8.13 -5.96
N ILE A 151 -22.82 -9.39 -6.01
CA ILE A 151 -23.20 -10.31 -7.10
C ILE A 151 -24.57 -10.97 -6.87
N GLY A 152 -24.97 -11.20 -5.60
CA GLY A 152 -26.07 -12.08 -5.20
C GLY A 152 -25.57 -13.35 -4.49
N SER A 153 -26.48 -14.19 -3.98
CA SER A 153 -26.14 -15.38 -3.17
C SER A 153 -25.55 -16.58 -3.95
N ASP A 154 -24.95 -16.35 -5.12
CA ASP A 154 -24.31 -17.40 -5.95
C ASP A 154 -22.84 -17.60 -5.57
N PHE A 155 -22.58 -18.62 -4.76
CA PHE A 155 -21.25 -18.94 -4.24
C PHE A 155 -20.27 -19.41 -5.31
N GLY A 156 -20.73 -20.21 -6.29
CA GLY A 156 -19.87 -20.72 -7.37
C GLY A 156 -19.32 -19.58 -8.22
N ARG A 157 -20.20 -18.65 -8.60
CA ARG A 157 -19.83 -17.42 -9.31
C ARG A 157 -18.96 -16.49 -8.47
N CYS A 158 -19.18 -16.44 -7.15
CA CYS A 158 -18.39 -15.62 -6.23
C CYS A 158 -16.89 -15.92 -6.30
N LYS A 159 -16.49 -17.20 -6.28
CA LYS A 159 -15.09 -17.60 -6.32
C LYS A 159 -14.41 -17.17 -7.63
N THR A 160 -15.06 -17.37 -8.75
CA THR A 160 -14.55 -16.99 -10.08
C THR A 160 -14.40 -15.46 -10.20
N ILE A 161 -15.40 -14.71 -9.77
CA ILE A 161 -15.35 -13.23 -9.78
C ILE A 161 -14.27 -12.72 -8.82
N ALA A 162 -14.15 -13.29 -7.61
CA ALA A 162 -13.12 -12.90 -6.65
C ALA A 162 -11.71 -13.06 -7.24
N ARG A 163 -11.44 -14.19 -7.92
CA ARG A 163 -10.15 -14.42 -8.62
C ARG A 163 -9.90 -13.39 -9.73
N ARG A 164 -10.93 -13.03 -10.50
CA ARG A 164 -10.82 -12.02 -11.57
C ARG A 164 -10.54 -10.62 -11.00
N ILE A 165 -11.25 -10.24 -9.93
CA ILE A 165 -11.01 -8.98 -9.20
C ILE A 165 -9.59 -8.95 -8.65
N GLU A 166 -9.13 -10.05 -8.04
CA GLU A 166 -7.80 -10.17 -7.48
C GLU A 166 -6.71 -10.03 -8.55
N PHE A 167 -6.87 -10.72 -9.69
CA PHE A 167 -5.98 -10.56 -10.84
C PHE A 167 -5.90 -9.10 -11.32
N MET A 168 -7.06 -8.44 -11.50
CA MET A 168 -7.10 -7.03 -11.90
C MET A 168 -6.47 -6.11 -10.85
N THR A 169 -6.64 -6.42 -9.56
CA THR A 169 -6.04 -5.67 -8.44
C THR A 169 -4.52 -5.67 -8.56
N VAL A 170 -3.93 -6.86 -8.79
CA VAL A 170 -2.50 -7.03 -9.00
C VAL A 170 -2.01 -6.21 -10.21
N GLN A 171 -2.74 -6.24 -11.33
CA GLN A 171 -2.35 -5.45 -12.52
C GLN A 171 -2.38 -3.94 -12.26
N ILE A 172 -3.40 -3.44 -11.55
CA ILE A 172 -3.48 -2.05 -11.15
C ILE A 172 -2.30 -1.67 -10.23
N GLN A 173 -1.98 -2.52 -9.25
CA GLN A 173 -0.86 -2.29 -8.33
C GLN A 173 0.48 -2.29 -9.07
N LYS A 174 0.74 -3.23 -9.99
CA LYS A 174 1.94 -3.25 -10.85
C LYS A 174 2.06 -1.98 -11.69
N LYS A 175 0.95 -1.49 -12.29
CA LYS A 175 0.92 -0.23 -13.04
C LYS A 175 1.26 0.97 -12.14
N ASN A 176 0.69 1.00 -10.93
CA ASN A 176 0.97 2.06 -9.95
C ASN A 176 2.42 2.03 -9.47
N ALA A 177 2.98 0.85 -9.19
CA ALA A 177 4.38 0.68 -8.81
C ALA A 177 5.31 1.16 -9.93
N LYS A 178 5.07 0.76 -11.19
CA LYS A 178 5.83 1.26 -12.34
C LYS A 178 5.78 2.79 -12.47
N LYS A 179 4.62 3.41 -12.23
CA LYS A 179 4.48 4.87 -12.20
C LYS A 179 5.29 5.48 -11.06
N SER A 180 5.18 4.92 -9.85
CA SER A 180 5.91 5.36 -8.66
C SER A 180 7.43 5.27 -8.83
N SER A 181 7.94 4.16 -9.37
CA SER A 181 9.36 3.97 -9.68
C SER A 181 9.93 5.03 -10.63
N LYS A 182 9.14 5.51 -11.60
CA LYS A 182 9.54 6.60 -12.49
C LYS A 182 9.53 7.97 -11.80
N LEU A 183 8.56 8.19 -10.91
CA LEU A 183 8.38 9.47 -10.22
C LEU A 183 9.35 9.64 -9.04
N CYS A 184 9.80 8.57 -8.40
CA CYS A 184 10.65 8.66 -7.21
C CYS A 184 12.06 9.23 -7.48
N VAL A 185 12.47 9.33 -8.75
CA VAL A 185 13.76 9.90 -9.18
C VAL A 185 13.61 11.29 -9.81
N ARG A 186 12.49 11.97 -9.57
CA ARG A 186 12.17 13.31 -10.07
C ARG A 186 11.50 14.11 -8.98
N GLU A 187 11.69 15.42 -9.01
CA GLU A 187 10.96 16.32 -8.14
C GLU A 187 9.47 16.35 -8.47
N ASN A 188 8.61 16.20 -7.47
CA ASN A 188 7.16 16.26 -7.60
C ASN A 188 6.50 16.44 -6.22
N LYS A 189 5.16 16.38 -6.15
CA LYS A 189 4.40 16.53 -4.89
C LYS A 189 4.82 15.54 -3.78
N LYS A 190 5.31 14.34 -4.12
CA LYS A 190 5.68 13.28 -3.15
C LYS A 190 7.17 13.17 -2.90
N PHE A 191 8.00 13.47 -3.90
CA PHE A 191 9.45 13.26 -3.85
C PHE A 191 10.20 14.55 -4.09
N GLY A 192 11.24 14.79 -3.29
CA GLY A 192 12.13 15.93 -3.40
C GLY A 192 13.52 15.52 -3.85
N VAL A 193 14.29 16.50 -4.32
CA VAL A 193 15.72 16.36 -4.57
C VAL A 193 16.47 16.97 -3.39
N PHE A 194 17.41 16.22 -2.85
CA PHE A 194 18.23 16.65 -1.73
C PHE A 194 19.59 17.12 -2.22
N LYS A 195 20.04 18.30 -1.78
CA LYS A 195 21.36 18.86 -2.11
C LYS A 195 21.90 19.65 -0.92
N SER A 196 23.00 19.18 -0.32
CA SER A 196 23.81 19.88 0.67
C SER A 196 25.28 19.91 0.22
N ALA A 197 26.16 20.54 1.01
CA ALA A 197 27.59 20.59 0.71
C ALA A 197 28.23 19.20 0.55
N GLN A 198 27.73 18.20 1.29
CA GLN A 198 28.34 16.86 1.33
C GLN A 198 27.46 15.77 0.69
N PHE A 199 26.14 15.97 0.63
CA PHE A 199 25.20 14.95 0.22
C PHE A 199 24.30 15.41 -0.93
N CYS A 200 24.00 14.50 -1.84
CA CYS A 200 22.93 14.69 -2.81
C CYS A 200 22.11 13.41 -3.00
N GLY A 201 20.82 13.54 -3.32
CA GLY A 201 19.93 12.37 -3.31
C GLY A 201 18.48 12.66 -3.63
N PHE A 202 17.63 11.68 -3.36
CA PHE A 202 16.18 11.76 -3.48
C PHE A 202 15.55 11.35 -2.15
N TYR A 203 14.45 12.02 -1.78
CA TYR A 203 13.76 11.72 -0.53
C TYR A 203 12.25 11.92 -0.68
N ARG A 204 11.48 11.41 0.27
CA ARG A 204 10.04 11.70 0.36
C ARG A 204 9.80 13.02 1.08
N ARG A 205 8.98 13.90 0.49
CA ARG A 205 8.74 15.25 1.01
C ARG A 205 7.96 15.32 2.33
N ASN A 206 7.38 14.22 2.79
CA ASN A 206 6.72 14.16 4.10
C ASN A 206 7.72 14.06 5.27
N TYR A 207 9.03 13.96 5.00
CA TYR A 207 10.08 14.05 6.00
C TYR A 207 10.77 15.40 5.88
N ALA A 208 10.91 16.07 7.02
CA ALA A 208 11.62 17.35 7.10
C ALA A 208 13.09 17.15 6.74
N ARG A 209 13.63 18.10 5.96
CA ARG A 209 14.98 18.00 5.42
C ARG A 209 16.05 17.99 6.52
N GLU A 210 15.80 18.75 7.57
CA GLU A 210 16.66 18.96 8.73
C GLU A 210 16.82 17.64 9.52
N ILE A 211 15.74 16.85 9.63
CA ILE A 211 15.76 15.53 10.27
C ILE A 211 16.67 14.58 9.47
N LEU A 212 16.59 14.62 8.14
CA LEU A 212 17.42 13.77 7.27
C LEU A 212 18.88 14.20 7.30
N GLU A 213 19.16 15.51 7.33
CA GLU A 213 20.52 16.04 7.50
C GLU A 213 21.14 15.60 8.83
N LYS A 214 20.38 15.69 9.93
CA LYS A 214 20.81 15.23 11.25
C LYS A 214 21.11 13.73 11.24
N ALA A 215 20.20 12.93 10.69
CA ALA A 215 20.36 11.47 10.57
C ALA A 215 21.66 11.11 9.82
N LEU A 216 21.90 11.72 8.65
CA LEU A 216 23.10 11.47 7.86
C LEU A 216 24.40 11.83 8.60
N ARG A 217 24.41 12.92 9.39
CA ARG A 217 25.57 13.33 10.19
C ARG A 217 25.86 12.37 11.34
N THR A 218 24.84 11.88 12.05
CA THR A 218 25.01 10.90 13.13
C THR A 218 25.71 9.63 12.63
N THR A 219 25.44 9.20 11.40
CA THR A 219 26.15 8.06 10.78
C THR A 219 27.65 8.30 10.60
N GLU A 220 28.07 9.55 10.41
CA GLU A 220 29.49 9.88 10.30
C GLU A 220 30.21 9.75 11.64
N GLU A 221 29.55 10.13 12.73
CA GLU A 221 30.10 10.14 14.08
C GLU A 221 30.31 8.72 14.63
N THR A 222 29.39 7.79 14.35
CA THR A 222 29.46 6.42 14.89
C THR A 222 30.33 5.48 14.07
N GLY A 223 30.55 5.79 12.78
CA GLY A 223 31.30 4.94 11.85
C GLY A 223 30.65 3.61 11.49
N GLN A 224 29.45 3.32 12.00
CA GLN A 224 28.72 2.06 11.77
C GLN A 224 28.02 2.07 10.40
N ASP A 225 27.93 0.90 9.77
CA ASP A 225 27.30 0.75 8.45
C ASP A 225 25.77 0.59 8.52
N ASP A 226 25.22 0.26 9.69
CA ASP A 226 23.78 0.09 9.91
C ASP A 226 23.42 0.67 11.28
N ILE A 227 22.65 1.76 11.30
CA ILE A 227 22.34 2.51 12.52
C ILE A 227 20.85 2.78 12.59
N LEU A 228 20.30 2.67 13.80
CA LEU A 228 18.94 3.09 14.10
C LEU A 228 18.97 4.43 14.85
N VAL A 229 18.40 5.48 14.25
CA VAL A 229 18.22 6.80 14.86
C VAL A 229 16.72 7.07 14.98
N ASN A 230 16.20 7.04 16.20
CA ASN A 230 14.75 7.02 16.45
C ASN A 230 14.08 5.84 15.72
N HIS A 231 13.12 6.11 14.83
CA HIS A 231 12.47 5.13 13.96
C HIS A 231 13.14 5.01 12.58
N LEU A 232 14.26 5.70 12.33
CA LEU A 232 14.94 5.69 11.04
C LEU A 232 16.14 4.75 11.07
N ARG A 233 16.11 3.71 10.24
CA ARG A 233 17.29 2.90 9.92
C ARG A 233 18.07 3.55 8.80
N ILE A 234 19.36 3.73 9.01
CA ILE A 234 20.31 4.30 8.06
C ILE A 234 21.29 3.22 7.68
N LEU A 235 21.22 2.77 6.44
CA LEU A 235 22.14 1.81 5.86
C LEU A 235 23.18 2.55 5.01
N ARG A 236 24.43 2.54 5.47
CA ARG A 236 25.59 3.03 4.72
C ARG A 236 26.09 1.92 3.79
N LEU A 237 26.33 2.31 2.55
CA LEU A 237 26.73 1.43 1.47
C LEU A 237 28.12 1.86 0.98
N THR A 238 29.12 1.10 1.39
CA THR A 238 30.54 1.26 1.04
C THR A 238 30.97 0.16 0.06
N GLN A 239 32.22 0.21 -0.43
CA GLN A 239 32.78 -0.87 -1.27
C GLN A 239 32.92 -2.21 -0.52
N ASN A 240 32.92 -2.19 0.81
CA ASN A 240 33.04 -3.36 1.68
C ASN A 240 31.68 -3.87 2.17
N SER A 241 30.57 -3.36 1.62
CA SER A 241 29.23 -3.82 1.98
C SER A 241 29.05 -5.31 1.65
N PRO A 242 28.12 -6.02 2.31
CA PRO A 242 27.86 -7.42 2.02
C PRO A 242 27.62 -7.70 0.53
N PRO A 243 27.96 -8.92 0.03
CA PRO A 243 27.76 -9.29 -1.37
C PRO A 243 26.32 -9.01 -1.83
N GLY A 244 26.16 -8.17 -2.86
CA GLY A 244 24.86 -7.74 -3.41
C GLY A 244 24.51 -6.26 -3.17
N PHE A 245 25.27 -5.55 -2.32
CA PHE A 245 25.10 -4.12 -2.07
C PHE A 245 26.20 -3.29 -2.75
N ASP A 246 26.01 -2.96 -4.04
CA ASP A 246 26.91 -2.08 -4.79
C ASP A 246 26.41 -0.61 -4.79
N TYR A 247 27.25 0.34 -4.34
CA TYR A 247 26.95 1.78 -4.37
C TYR A 247 26.68 2.29 -5.80
N ARG A 248 27.23 1.66 -6.85
CA ARG A 248 26.94 2.01 -8.25
C ARG A 248 25.46 1.77 -8.61
N SER A 249 24.71 1.06 -7.78
CA SER A 249 23.30 0.72 -7.99
C SER A 249 22.30 1.41 -7.03
N LEU A 250 22.71 2.41 -6.25
CA LEU A 250 21.84 3.11 -5.27
C LEU A 250 20.50 3.60 -5.85
N LYS A 251 20.52 4.14 -7.06
CA LYS A 251 19.30 4.57 -7.75
C LYS A 251 18.35 3.40 -8.02
N LYS A 252 18.89 2.22 -8.36
CA LYS A 252 18.10 1.00 -8.58
C LYS A 252 17.51 0.50 -7.26
N LEU A 253 18.28 0.53 -6.17
CA LEU A 253 17.79 0.22 -4.82
C LEU A 253 16.59 1.09 -4.44
N TRP A 254 16.74 2.41 -4.60
CA TRP A 254 15.68 3.38 -4.32
C TRP A 254 14.42 3.15 -5.16
N ILE A 255 14.58 2.90 -6.46
CA ILE A 255 13.47 2.57 -7.36
C ILE A 255 12.78 1.29 -6.91
N ASN A 256 13.55 0.25 -6.53
CA ASN A 256 12.99 -1.04 -6.11
C ASN A 256 12.25 -0.92 -4.77
N ALA A 257 12.86 -0.26 -3.77
CA ALA A 257 12.25 -0.03 -2.47
C ALA A 257 10.91 0.70 -2.60
N ASN A 258 10.85 1.75 -3.43
CA ASN A 258 9.61 2.47 -3.71
C ASN A 258 8.60 1.63 -4.51
N ALA A 259 9.05 0.74 -5.38
CA ALA A 259 8.18 -0.19 -6.09
C ALA A 259 7.51 -1.16 -5.11
N LEU A 260 8.29 -1.84 -4.26
CA LEU A 260 7.82 -2.80 -3.26
C LEU A 260 6.84 -2.13 -2.27
N PHE A 261 7.18 -0.94 -1.77
CA PHE A 261 6.30 -0.17 -0.90
C PHE A 261 4.97 0.19 -1.62
N THR A 262 5.03 0.58 -2.89
CA THR A 262 3.82 0.90 -3.68
C THR A 262 2.97 -0.34 -3.96
N LEU A 263 3.59 -1.51 -4.10
CA LEU A 263 2.91 -2.81 -4.23
C LEU A 263 2.21 -3.26 -2.96
N LYS A 264 2.41 -2.56 -1.82
CA LYS A 264 1.88 -2.93 -0.50
C LYS A 264 2.45 -4.28 0.00
N ILE A 265 3.69 -4.57 -0.38
CA ILE A 265 4.49 -5.60 0.31
C ILE A 265 4.93 -4.99 1.64
N ASP A 266 4.84 -5.75 2.72
CA ASP A 266 5.32 -5.32 4.03
C ASP A 266 6.85 -5.17 4.00
N VAL A 267 7.31 -3.93 3.77
CA VAL A 267 8.71 -3.48 3.81
C VAL A 267 8.79 -2.22 4.66
N PRO A 268 9.95 -1.88 5.27
CA PRO A 268 10.16 -0.56 5.86
C PRO A 268 9.89 0.56 4.85
N ILE A 269 9.43 1.71 5.31
CA ILE A 269 9.07 2.82 4.42
C ILE A 269 10.36 3.43 3.86
N PRO A 270 10.59 3.45 2.54
CA PRO A 270 11.80 4.06 1.98
C PRO A 270 11.73 5.57 2.10
N VAL A 271 12.57 6.18 2.94
CA VAL A 271 12.54 7.60 3.28
C VAL A 271 13.38 8.41 2.29
N GLY A 272 14.61 7.97 2.04
CA GLY A 272 15.49 8.64 1.10
C GLY A 272 16.72 7.82 0.73
N VAL A 273 17.32 8.17 -0.40
CA VAL A 273 18.60 7.65 -0.86
C VAL A 273 19.55 8.82 -1.11
N PHE A 274 20.79 8.70 -0.61
CA PHE A 274 21.78 9.76 -0.68
C PHE A 274 23.12 9.22 -1.14
N THR A 275 23.88 10.09 -1.77
CA THR A 275 25.28 9.87 -2.11
C THR A 275 26.12 10.96 -1.47
N ARG A 276 27.22 10.57 -0.84
CA ARG A 276 28.29 11.46 -0.39
C ARG A 276 29.44 11.38 -1.38
N ARG A 277 30.03 12.52 -1.71
CA ARG A 277 31.24 12.60 -2.54
C ARG A 277 32.36 13.19 -1.71
N PHE A 278 33.50 12.52 -1.67
CA PHE A 278 34.69 13.01 -1.01
C PHE A 278 35.61 13.74 -2.02
N PRO A 279 36.48 14.67 -1.57
CA PRO A 279 37.42 15.35 -2.44
C PRO A 279 38.35 14.40 -3.23
N ASN A 280 38.68 13.25 -2.64
CA ASN A 280 39.48 12.19 -3.27
C ASN A 280 38.71 11.33 -4.29
N GLY A 281 37.48 11.71 -4.65
CA GLY A 281 36.65 10.98 -5.62
C GLY A 281 35.92 9.75 -5.08
N ARG A 282 36.18 9.34 -3.83
CA ARG A 282 35.42 8.27 -3.16
C ARG A 282 33.95 8.65 -3.07
N LYS A 283 33.07 7.66 -3.21
CA LYS A 283 31.62 7.81 -3.05
C LYS A 283 31.10 6.83 -2.02
N GLU A 284 30.12 7.28 -1.25
CA GLU A 284 29.37 6.44 -0.32
C GLU A 284 27.88 6.63 -0.57
N GLY A 285 27.14 5.53 -0.39
CA GLY A 285 25.70 5.52 -0.49
C GLY A 285 25.04 5.46 0.87
N PHE A 286 23.86 6.04 1.00
CA PHE A 286 23.03 5.93 2.20
C PHE A 286 21.60 5.65 1.78
N LEU A 287 20.98 4.67 2.41
CA LEU A 287 19.54 4.43 2.34
C LEU A 287 18.95 4.66 3.72
N ILE A 288 18.00 5.58 3.80
CA ILE A 288 17.22 5.83 5.01
C ILE A 288 15.85 5.19 4.82
N SER A 289 15.43 4.41 5.80
CA SER A 289 14.12 3.79 5.87
C SER A 289 13.50 3.99 7.24
N GLU A 290 12.20 4.25 7.29
CA GLU A 290 11.43 4.26 8.53
C GLU A 290 11.01 2.83 8.86
N MET A 291 11.44 2.37 10.02
CA MET A 291 11.21 1.04 10.55
C MET A 291 9.87 1.00 11.28
N PRO A 292 9.12 -0.09 11.19
CA PRO A 292 8.00 -0.32 12.10
C PRO A 292 8.51 -0.38 13.55
N ASP A 293 7.73 0.12 14.49
CA ASP A 293 8.09 0.13 15.92
C ASP A 293 8.37 -1.29 16.43
N ASN A 294 9.41 -1.43 17.26
CA ASN A 294 9.80 -2.69 17.89
C ASN A 294 10.07 -3.84 16.89
N CYS A 295 10.54 -3.52 15.68
CA CYS A 295 11.02 -4.52 14.74
C CYS A 295 12.44 -4.97 15.05
N ILE A 296 12.65 -6.28 15.08
CA ILE A 296 13.99 -6.90 15.19
C ILE A 296 14.20 -7.91 14.06
N PRO A 297 15.44 -8.08 13.56
CA PRO A 297 15.76 -9.12 12.59
C PRO A 297 15.41 -10.53 13.11
N LEU A 298 14.90 -11.40 12.25
CA LEU A 298 14.54 -12.77 12.62
C LEU A 298 15.75 -13.58 13.10
N SER A 299 16.95 -13.24 12.63
CA SER A 299 18.23 -13.79 13.10
C SER A 299 18.48 -13.57 14.61
N GLN A 300 17.86 -12.55 15.20
CA GLN A 300 17.95 -12.23 16.63
C GLN A 300 16.83 -12.89 17.44
N CYS A 301 15.93 -13.65 16.81
CA CYS A 301 14.84 -14.38 17.47
C CYS A 301 14.76 -15.84 17.03
N PRO A 302 15.85 -16.61 17.18
CA PRO A 302 15.92 -17.98 16.69
C PRO A 302 14.88 -18.89 17.36
N ASP A 303 14.57 -18.66 18.64
CA ASP A 303 13.57 -19.43 19.39
C ASP A 303 12.16 -19.32 18.78
N LEU A 304 11.89 -18.26 18.01
CA LEU A 304 10.60 -18.05 17.37
C LEU A 304 10.42 -18.84 16.07
N LEU A 305 11.48 -19.46 15.53
CA LEU A 305 11.40 -20.21 14.25
C LEU A 305 10.44 -21.39 14.30
N SER A 306 10.16 -21.91 15.50
CA SER A 306 9.19 -22.98 15.74
C SER A 306 7.78 -22.47 16.09
N ASP A 307 7.58 -21.15 16.26
CA ASP A 307 6.26 -20.58 16.61
C ASP A 307 5.32 -20.58 15.39
N GLN A 308 4.20 -21.31 15.50
CA GLN A 308 3.20 -21.41 14.43
C GLN A 308 2.65 -20.04 13.99
N ARG A 309 2.55 -19.05 14.89
CA ARG A 309 2.07 -17.70 14.58
C ARG A 309 3.08 -16.93 13.73
N LEU A 310 4.38 -17.16 13.94
CA LEU A 310 5.42 -16.61 13.08
C LEU A 310 5.35 -17.25 11.69
N LEU A 311 5.23 -18.57 11.61
CA LEU A 311 5.11 -19.30 10.33
C LEU A 311 3.90 -18.84 9.50
N LEU A 312 2.76 -18.57 10.15
CA LEU A 312 1.59 -17.96 9.52
C LEU A 312 1.89 -16.55 8.98
N SER A 313 2.70 -15.77 9.71
CA SER A 313 3.07 -14.41 9.32
C SER A 313 4.06 -14.39 8.15
N LEU A 314 5.04 -15.29 8.14
CA LEU A 314 5.93 -15.53 7.01
C LEU A 314 5.15 -16.00 5.78
N THR A 315 4.17 -16.89 5.97
CA THR A 315 3.27 -17.34 4.90
C THR A 315 2.50 -16.19 4.27
N ARG A 316 2.00 -15.25 5.08
CA ARG A 316 1.33 -14.04 4.57
C ARG A 316 2.28 -13.15 3.79
N LEU A 317 3.49 -12.90 4.30
CA LEU A 317 4.50 -12.11 3.59
C LEU A 317 4.85 -12.75 2.24
N ARG A 318 5.06 -14.08 2.22
CA ARG A 318 5.26 -14.86 1.00
C ARG A 318 4.13 -14.66 -0.01
N GLU A 319 2.87 -14.76 0.41
CA GLU A 319 1.71 -14.56 -0.47
C GLU A 319 1.61 -13.14 -1.05
N GLN A 320 1.97 -12.13 -0.26
CA GLN A 320 2.08 -10.76 -0.75
C GLN A 320 3.12 -10.68 -1.88
N VAL A 321 4.32 -11.23 -1.67
CA VAL A 321 5.40 -11.21 -2.66
C VAL A 321 5.03 -12.00 -3.91
N SER A 322 4.47 -13.20 -3.77
CA SER A 322 4.12 -14.08 -4.90
C SER A 322 3.15 -13.44 -5.89
N SER A 323 2.31 -12.52 -5.43
CA SER A 323 1.41 -11.75 -6.31
C SER A 323 2.17 -10.89 -7.33
N PHE A 324 3.44 -10.55 -7.05
CA PHE A 324 4.21 -9.58 -7.83
C PHE A 324 5.56 -10.09 -8.34
N GLY A 325 6.17 -11.07 -7.70
CA GLY A 325 7.51 -11.55 -8.05
C GLY A 325 7.98 -12.72 -7.21
N VAL A 326 9.28 -12.97 -7.27
CA VAL A 326 9.95 -14.05 -6.51
C VAL A 326 10.91 -13.49 -5.46
N LEU A 327 11.04 -14.22 -4.36
CA LEU A 327 12.11 -14.04 -3.38
C LEU A 327 13.41 -14.56 -3.97
N ASN A 328 14.54 -13.92 -3.64
CA ASN A 328 15.85 -14.43 -4.04
C ASN A 328 16.24 -15.65 -3.20
N ASN A 329 16.99 -16.58 -3.82
CA ASN A 329 17.42 -17.82 -3.16
C ASN A 329 18.42 -17.59 -2.01
N ASN A 330 19.05 -16.42 -1.94
CA ASN A 330 19.98 -16.04 -0.89
C ASN A 330 19.32 -15.27 0.27
N LEU A 331 17.99 -15.28 0.36
CA LEU A 331 17.26 -14.69 1.47
C LEU A 331 17.69 -15.34 2.81
N SER A 332 18.04 -14.51 3.77
CA SER A 332 18.49 -14.93 5.11
C SER A 332 17.56 -14.42 6.22
N CYS A 333 17.74 -14.90 7.46
CA CYS A 333 16.96 -14.43 8.60
C CYS A 333 17.25 -12.96 8.95
N GLN A 334 18.41 -12.42 8.54
CA GLN A 334 18.73 -11.00 8.70
C GLN A 334 17.87 -10.11 7.78
N ASP A 335 17.39 -10.65 6.65
CA ASP A 335 16.60 -9.93 5.67
C ASP A 335 15.11 -9.85 6.04
N ILE A 336 14.67 -10.59 7.07
CA ILE A 336 13.31 -10.60 7.59
C ILE A 336 13.28 -9.89 8.93
N LEU A 337 12.41 -8.89 9.05
CA LEU A 337 12.14 -8.20 10.30
C LEU A 337 10.85 -8.73 10.89
N VAL A 338 10.84 -8.93 12.19
CA VAL A 338 9.67 -9.40 12.94
C VAL A 338 9.22 -8.31 13.88
N GLN A 339 7.93 -8.02 13.86
CA GLN A 339 7.25 -7.16 14.81
C GLN A 339 6.29 -8.01 15.64
N MET A 340 6.35 -7.89 16.96
CA MET A 340 5.38 -8.49 17.85
C MET A 340 4.44 -7.40 18.39
N GLN A 341 3.14 -7.52 18.09
CA GLN A 341 2.12 -6.58 18.56
C GLN A 341 0.91 -7.34 19.09
N SER A 342 0.59 -7.15 20.37
CA SER A 342 -0.59 -7.74 21.03
C SER A 342 -0.72 -9.26 20.80
N GLY A 343 0.39 -9.99 20.93
CA GLY A 343 0.44 -11.45 20.75
C GLY A 343 0.35 -11.94 19.30
N ARG A 344 0.45 -11.04 18.31
CA ARG A 344 0.50 -11.35 16.88
C ARG A 344 1.85 -10.93 16.29
N PHE A 345 2.37 -11.77 15.41
CA PHE A 345 3.53 -11.43 14.61
C PHE A 345 3.13 -10.71 13.32
N LYS A 346 4.03 -9.85 12.86
CA LYS A 346 4.04 -9.33 11.51
C LYS A 346 5.46 -9.37 10.98
N CYS A 347 5.62 -9.92 9.79
CA CYS A 347 6.93 -10.02 9.13
C CYS A 347 7.05 -8.95 8.06
N TYR A 348 8.21 -8.33 7.98
CA TYR A 348 8.56 -7.37 6.95
C TYR A 348 9.83 -7.84 6.23
N LEU A 349 9.93 -7.51 4.94
CA LEU A 349 11.16 -7.70 4.20
C LEU A 349 12.07 -6.48 4.42
N GLY A 350 13.11 -6.66 5.23
CA GLY A 350 14.09 -5.61 5.58
C GLY A 350 15.09 -5.32 4.46
N ASN A 351 15.32 -6.28 3.56
CA ASN A 351 16.21 -6.12 2.41
C ASN A 351 15.43 -5.96 1.10
N TYR A 352 15.43 -4.74 0.55
CA TYR A 352 14.73 -4.45 -0.68
C TYR A 352 15.28 -5.18 -1.91
N TYR A 353 16.49 -5.75 -1.87
CA TYR A 353 17.01 -6.55 -2.98
C TYR A 353 16.48 -7.96 -3.02
N ALA A 354 15.93 -8.47 -1.92
CA ALA A 354 15.50 -9.85 -1.79
C ALA A 354 14.27 -10.21 -2.63
N VAL A 355 13.71 -9.27 -3.40
CA VAL A 355 12.57 -9.50 -4.29
C VAL A 355 12.87 -9.05 -5.71
N SER A 356 12.65 -9.97 -6.64
CA SER A 356 12.65 -9.74 -8.07
C SER A 356 11.22 -9.65 -8.60
N ILE A 357 10.75 -8.42 -8.89
CA ILE A 357 9.42 -8.17 -9.48
C ILE A 357 9.40 -8.70 -10.92
N ASN A 358 8.41 -9.53 -11.25
CA ASN A 358 8.32 -10.17 -12.56
C ASN A 358 6.90 -10.10 -13.15
N ARG A 359 6.74 -10.65 -14.36
CA ARG A 359 5.44 -10.77 -15.06
C ARG A 359 4.80 -12.15 -14.91
N LEU A 360 5.43 -13.08 -14.20
CA LEU A 360 4.95 -14.45 -14.07
C LEU A 360 3.60 -14.49 -13.32
N PRO A 361 2.77 -15.51 -13.58
CA PRO A 361 1.57 -15.75 -12.80
C PRO A 361 1.88 -15.89 -11.31
N GLY A 362 0.97 -15.41 -10.46
CA GLY A 362 1.15 -15.49 -9.01
C GLY A 362 1.29 -16.92 -8.50
N GLU A 363 0.60 -17.89 -9.11
CA GLU A 363 0.71 -19.31 -8.75
C GLU A 363 2.12 -19.86 -9.00
N THR A 364 2.75 -19.51 -10.13
CA THR A 364 4.15 -19.89 -10.41
C THR A 364 5.10 -19.33 -9.35
N ASN A 365 4.92 -18.06 -8.98
CA ASN A 365 5.73 -17.41 -7.95
C ASN A 365 5.49 -18.01 -6.56
N LYS A 366 4.29 -18.54 -6.25
CA LYS A 366 3.99 -19.16 -4.95
C LYS A 366 4.86 -20.39 -4.71
N THR A 367 5.00 -21.26 -5.71
CA THR A 367 5.82 -22.48 -5.58
C THR A 367 7.28 -22.12 -5.32
N VAL A 368 7.84 -21.19 -6.10
CA VAL A 368 9.23 -20.72 -5.91
C VAL A 368 9.42 -20.11 -4.53
N ASN A 369 8.55 -19.17 -4.13
CA ASN A 369 8.69 -18.49 -2.85
C ASN A 369 8.45 -19.43 -1.66
N ALA A 370 7.62 -20.47 -1.81
CA ALA A 370 7.46 -21.49 -0.78
C ALA A 370 8.74 -22.28 -0.57
N GLN A 371 9.46 -22.62 -1.64
CA GLN A 371 10.75 -23.29 -1.53
C GLN A 371 11.81 -22.38 -0.88
N VAL A 372 11.87 -21.09 -1.26
CA VAL A 372 12.81 -20.13 -0.66
C VAL A 372 12.56 -19.98 0.85
N VAL A 373 11.30 -19.82 1.27
CA VAL A 373 10.96 -19.72 2.71
C VAL A 373 11.24 -21.04 3.45
N LYS A 374 11.01 -22.20 2.81
CA LYS A 374 11.37 -23.50 3.39
C LYS A 374 12.87 -23.59 3.63
N ASN A 375 13.69 -23.22 2.64
CA ASN A 375 15.15 -23.22 2.76
C ASN A 375 15.62 -22.26 3.87
N LEU A 376 15.04 -21.06 3.94
CA LEU A 376 15.31 -20.08 5.00
C LEU A 376 15.16 -20.70 6.40
N LEU A 377 14.08 -21.44 6.63
CA LEU A 377 13.82 -22.10 7.92
C LEU A 377 14.76 -23.29 8.17
N GLN A 378 15.14 -24.04 7.12
CA GLN A 378 16.02 -25.21 7.25
C GLN A 378 17.48 -24.85 7.53
N THR A 379 18.03 -23.85 6.83
CA THR A 379 19.44 -23.45 6.98
C THR A 379 19.74 -22.91 8.37
N ASN A 380 18.80 -22.18 8.98
CA ASN A 380 18.98 -21.63 10.32
C ASN A 380 18.84 -22.68 11.43
N ASN A 381 17.97 -23.68 11.27
CA ASN A 381 17.89 -24.80 12.22
C ASN A 381 19.20 -25.62 12.24
N ALA A 382 19.86 -25.78 11.08
CA ALA A 382 21.14 -26.48 10.99
C ALA A 382 22.31 -25.72 11.65
N GLN A 383 22.37 -24.39 11.50
CA GLN A 383 23.34 -23.55 12.21
C GLN A 383 23.16 -23.58 13.73
N TYR A 384 21.91 -23.67 14.20
CA TYR A 384 21.62 -23.78 15.63
C TYR A 384 22.01 -25.15 16.22
N CYS A 385 21.78 -26.25 15.51
CA CYS A 385 22.19 -27.59 15.96
C CYS A 385 23.71 -27.82 15.93
N GLY A 386 24.46 -27.07 15.10
CA GLY A 386 25.93 -27.12 15.08
C GLY A 386 26.55 -26.47 16.33
N ASN A 387 26.09 -25.29 16.71
CA ASN A 387 26.63 -24.54 17.86
C ASN A 387 26.35 -25.22 19.21
N VAL A 388 25.26 -26.01 19.33
CA VAL A 388 24.98 -26.80 20.55
C VAL A 388 25.90 -28.02 20.69
N LYS A 389 26.48 -28.52 19.58
CA LYS A 389 27.45 -29.62 19.61
C LYS A 389 28.88 -29.19 19.92
N GLU A 390 29.22 -27.90 19.78
CA GLU A 390 30.54 -27.36 20.14
C GLU A 390 30.61 -26.82 21.58
N MET A 391 29.50 -26.86 22.33
CA MET A 391 29.43 -26.46 23.75
C MET A 391 29.23 -27.65 24.72
N ASN A 392 29.40 -28.90 24.26
CA ASN A 392 29.38 -30.10 25.11
C ASN A 392 30.71 -30.85 25.07
#